data_AF-A0A0R3Q475-F1
#
_entry.id   AF-A0A0R3Q475-F1
#
_cell.length_a   1.000
_cell.length_b   1.000
_cell.length_c   1.000
_cell.angle_alpha   90.00
_cell.angle_beta   90.00
_cell.angle_gamma   90.00
#
_symmetry.space_group_name_H-M   'P 1'
#
loop_
_entity.id
_entity.type
_entity.pdbx_description
1 polymer ?
#
loop_
_entity_poly.entity_id
_entity_poly.type
_entity_poly.pdbx_seq_one_letter_code
_entity_poly.pdbx_strand_id
1 'polypeptide(L)'
;MEDPLKTQMSSFLHSHANMPDISALDQKIFDIVEQINEWKLRRDFYVRFADNPQEFIHKWLISQSNDLKTMTEIFGDSEAERHAEYYYQPQIMEGTFRYIYHKVQQKRAELESTLGIKNN
;
A
#
# COMPACT_ATOMS: atom_id res chain seq x y z
N MET A 1 27.10 -42.10 -45.26
CA MET A 1 25.64 -42.19 -45.35
C MET A 1 25.15 -42.04 -43.93
N GLU A 2 24.49 -40.93 -43.59
CA GLU A 2 24.00 -40.74 -42.21
C GLU A 2 22.92 -41.76 -41.89
N ASP A 3 22.92 -42.26 -40.66
CA ASP A 3 21.97 -43.24 -40.15
C ASP A 3 20.55 -42.64 -40.15
N PRO A 4 19.61 -43.15 -40.95
CA PRO A 4 18.24 -42.64 -41.03
C PRO A 4 17.52 -42.63 -39.68
N LEU A 5 17.87 -43.57 -38.79
CA LEU A 5 17.31 -43.62 -37.44
C LEU A 5 17.78 -42.43 -36.60
N LYS A 6 19.05 -42.04 -36.76
CA LYS A 6 19.64 -40.88 -36.09
C LYS A 6 19.00 -39.58 -36.56
N THR A 7 18.69 -39.46 -37.85
CA THR A 7 17.94 -38.32 -38.39
C THR A 7 16.52 -38.26 -37.82
N GLN A 8 15.82 -39.39 -37.76
CA GLN A 8 14.45 -39.45 -37.22
C GLN A 8 14.40 -39.16 -35.71
N MET A 9 15.35 -39.69 -34.94
CA MET A 9 15.49 -39.38 -33.51
C MET A 9 15.83 -37.90 -33.29
N SER A 10 16.69 -37.32 -34.13
CA SER A 10 16.98 -35.88 -34.09
C SER A 10 15.73 -35.05 -34.38
N SER A 11 14.96 -35.40 -35.42
CA SER A 11 13.68 -34.72 -35.72
C SER A 11 12.66 -34.85 -34.59
N PHE A 12 12.60 -35.99 -33.91
CA PHE A 12 11.72 -36.20 -32.76
C PHE A 12 12.15 -35.36 -31.55
N LEU A 13 13.44 -35.32 -31.22
CA LEU A 13 13.97 -34.50 -30.13
C LEU A 13 13.81 -32.99 -30.38
N HIS A 14 13.88 -32.56 -31.64
CA HIS A 14 13.63 -31.17 -32.04
C HIS A 14 12.14 -30.89 -32.34
N SER A 15 11.24 -31.88 -32.21
CA SER A 15 9.82 -31.70 -32.46
C SER A 15 9.14 -30.96 -31.31
N HIS A 16 9.45 -29.67 -31.19
CA HIS A 16 8.71 -28.71 -30.38
C HIS A 16 7.47 -28.19 -31.12
N ALA A 17 6.97 -28.92 -32.12
CA ALA A 17 5.89 -28.44 -33.00
C ALA A 17 4.66 -27.95 -32.23
N ASN A 18 4.37 -28.56 -31.07
CA ASN A 18 3.21 -28.22 -30.24
C ASN A 18 3.55 -27.31 -29.03
N MET A 19 4.82 -26.98 -28.78
CA MET A 19 5.20 -26.15 -27.63
C MET A 19 4.65 -24.71 -27.68
N PRO A 20 4.59 -24.03 -28.84
CA PRO A 20 3.94 -22.73 -28.94
C PRO A 20 2.45 -22.78 -28.56
N ASP A 21 1.74 -23.83 -29.00
CA ASP A 21 0.32 -24.01 -28.72
C ASP A 21 0.08 -24.33 -27.23
N ILE A 22 0.93 -25.16 -26.63
CA ILE A 22 0.89 -25.45 -25.19
C ILE A 22 1.10 -24.16 -24.38
N SER A 23 2.12 -23.37 -24.72
CA SER A 23 2.38 -22.09 -24.05
C SER A 23 1.22 -21.11 -24.19
N ALA A 24 0.58 -21.06 -25.38
CA ALA A 24 -0.60 -20.24 -25.59
C ALA A 24 -1.81 -20.70 -24.75
N LEU A 25 -1.99 -22.01 -24.59
CA LEU A 25 -3.01 -22.57 -23.71
C LEU A 25 -2.72 -22.26 -22.23
N ASP A 26 -1.46 -22.35 -21.80
CA ASP A 26 -1.05 -22.01 -20.43
C ASP A 26 -1.34 -20.53 -20.11
N GLN A 27 -1.02 -19.61 -21.02
CA GLN A 27 -1.36 -18.20 -20.87
C GLN A 27 -2.88 -18.01 -20.78
N LYS A 28 -3.65 -18.70 -21.63
CA LYS A 28 -5.12 -18.62 -21.58
C LYS A 28 -5.70 -19.14 -20.26
N ILE A 29 -5.13 -20.20 -19.70
CA ILE A 29 -5.51 -20.71 -18.38
C ILE A 29 -5.22 -19.65 -17.31
N PHE A 30 -4.03 -19.03 -17.36
CA PHE A 30 -3.66 -17.95 -16.44
C PHE A 30 -4.66 -16.79 -16.50
N ASP A 31 -4.95 -16.28 -17.69
CA ASP A 31 -5.87 -15.15 -17.90
C ASP A 31 -7.29 -15.46 -17.40
N ILE A 32 -7.76 -16.69 -17.59
CA ILE A 32 -9.08 -17.13 -17.10
C ILE A 32 -9.09 -17.21 -15.58
N VAL A 33 -8.03 -17.73 -14.96
CA VAL A 33 -7.92 -17.81 -13.49
C VAL A 33 -7.88 -16.41 -12.87
N GLU A 34 -7.16 -15.46 -13.48
CA GLU A 34 -7.16 -14.06 -13.06
C GLU A 34 -8.57 -13.45 -13.10
N GLN A 35 -9.30 -13.63 -14.20
CA GLN A 35 -10.68 -13.16 -14.34
C GLN A 35 -11.62 -13.78 -13.30
N ILE A 36 -11.48 -15.07 -13.00
CA ILE A 36 -12.28 -15.74 -11.95
C ILE A 36 -12.01 -15.10 -10.59
N ASN A 37 -10.75 -14.77 -10.28
CA ASN A 37 -10.38 -14.13 -9.03
C ASN A 37 -10.97 -12.72 -8.92
N GLU A 38 -10.94 -11.94 -10.00
CA GLU A 38 -11.60 -10.63 -10.03
C GLU A 38 -13.11 -10.73 -9.80
N TRP A 39 -13.78 -11.67 -10.48
CA TRP A 39 -15.23 -11.85 -10.31
C TRP A 39 -15.58 -12.32 -8.91
N LYS A 40 -14.77 -13.22 -8.33
CA LYS A 40 -14.93 -13.64 -6.94
C LYS A 40 -14.80 -12.45 -5.99
N LEU A 41 -13.79 -11.60 -6.19
CA LEU A 41 -13.60 -10.39 -5.37
C LEU A 41 -14.82 -9.46 -5.46
N ARG A 42 -15.30 -9.16 -6.68
CA ARG A 42 -16.48 -8.31 -6.89
C ARG A 42 -17.72 -8.92 -6.25
N ARG A 43 -17.97 -10.22 -6.45
CA ARG A 43 -19.09 -10.93 -5.83
C ARG A 43 -19.03 -10.85 -4.32
N ASP A 44 -17.88 -11.17 -3.72
CA ASP A 44 -17.71 -11.18 -2.27
C ASP A 44 -17.89 -9.76 -1.69
N PHE A 45 -17.49 -8.72 -2.41
CA PHE A 45 -17.78 -7.32 -2.05
C PHE A 45 -19.30 -7.06 -2.00
N TYR A 46 -20.03 -7.35 -3.07
CA TYR A 46 -21.47 -7.09 -3.13
C TYR A 46 -22.28 -7.94 -2.16
N VAL A 47 -21.87 -9.19 -1.92
CA VAL A 47 -22.51 -10.06 -0.93
C VAL A 47 -22.37 -9.47 0.48
N ARG A 48 -21.17 -9.02 0.87
CA ARG A 48 -20.95 -8.38 2.17
C ARG A 48 -21.71 -7.07 2.31
N PHE A 49 -21.79 -6.28 1.25
CA PHE A 49 -22.61 -5.07 1.22
C PHE A 49 -24.09 -5.39 1.44
N ALA A 50 -24.63 -6.41 0.76
CA ALA A 50 -26.04 -6.77 0.84
C ALA A 50 -26.44 -7.35 2.21
N ASP A 51 -25.52 -8.06 2.88
CA ASP A 51 -25.75 -8.69 4.19
C ASP A 51 -25.95 -7.65 5.31
N ASN A 52 -25.08 -6.62 5.37
CA ASN A 52 -25.23 -5.50 6.30
C ASN A 52 -24.69 -4.20 5.69
N PRO A 53 -25.50 -3.44 4.93
CA PRO A 53 -25.02 -2.30 4.16
C PRO A 53 -24.50 -1.16 5.04
N GLN A 54 -25.11 -0.93 6.20
CA GLN A 54 -24.70 0.15 7.11
C GLN A 54 -23.30 -0.11 7.68
N GLU A 55 -23.09 -1.30 8.26
CA GLU A 55 -21.79 -1.66 8.83
C GLU A 55 -20.72 -1.80 7.75
N PHE A 56 -21.10 -2.35 6.58
CA PHE A 56 -20.21 -2.46 5.43
C PHE A 56 -19.71 -1.09 4.98
N ILE A 57 -20.61 -0.12 4.73
CA ILE A 57 -20.23 1.23 4.30
C ILE A 57 -19.32 1.88 5.34
N HIS A 58 -19.64 1.77 6.63
CA HIS A 58 -18.81 2.32 7.69
C HIS A 58 -17.38 1.75 7.67
N LYS A 59 -17.24 0.41 7.62
CA LYS A 59 -15.92 -0.25 7.52
C LYS A 59 -15.22 0.09 6.21
N TRP A 60 -15.96 0.23 5.13
CA TRP A 60 -15.43 0.56 3.81
C TRP A 60 -14.84 1.97 3.77
N LEU A 61 -15.54 2.96 4.33
CA LEU A 61 -15.03 4.32 4.47
C LEU A 61 -13.74 4.39 5.29
N ILE A 62 -13.68 3.64 6.40
CA ILE A 62 -12.46 3.54 7.22
C ILE A 62 -11.30 2.94 6.41
N SER A 63 -11.54 1.83 5.69
CA SER A 63 -10.53 1.19 4.85
C SER A 63 -9.99 2.18 3.80
N GLN A 64 -10.88 2.84 3.06
CA GLN A 64 -10.50 3.77 2.00
C GLN A 64 -9.79 5.02 2.54
N SER A 65 -10.18 5.51 3.72
CA SER A 65 -9.46 6.60 4.39
C SER A 65 -8.02 6.18 4.75
N ASN A 66 -7.85 4.96 5.27
CA ASN A 66 -6.51 4.43 5.60
C ASN A 66 -5.66 4.20 4.36
N ASP A 67 -6.23 3.61 3.30
CA ASP A 67 -5.54 3.38 2.03
C ASP A 67 -5.05 4.72 1.44
N LEU A 68 -5.89 5.75 1.47
CA LEU A 68 -5.53 7.10 1.02
C LEU A 68 -4.41 7.72 1.87
N LYS A 69 -4.49 7.62 3.21
CA LYS A 69 -3.41 8.08 4.11
C LYS A 69 -2.08 7.39 3.79
N THR A 70 -2.09 6.08 3.55
CA THR A 70 -0.88 5.34 3.15
C THR A 70 -0.33 5.79 1.81
N MET A 71 -1.18 6.02 0.80
CA MET A 71 -0.74 6.48 -0.53
C MET A 71 -0.22 7.91 -0.55
N THR A 72 -0.69 8.77 0.35
CA THR A 72 -0.37 10.20 0.38
C THR A 72 0.72 10.56 1.37
N GLU A 73 1.21 9.59 2.16
CA GLU A 73 2.14 9.82 3.28
C GLU A 73 1.63 10.90 4.26
N ILE A 74 0.31 11.11 4.31
CA ILE A 74 -0.30 12.02 5.28
C ILE A 74 -0.32 11.29 6.62
N PHE A 75 0.57 11.71 7.51
CA PHE A 75 0.64 11.22 8.87
C PHE A 75 -0.31 11.99 9.78
N GLY A 76 -0.86 11.30 10.77
CA GLY A 76 -1.78 11.87 11.75
C GLY A 76 -3.24 11.64 11.41
N ASP A 77 -4.09 11.79 12.42
CA ASP A 77 -5.53 11.71 12.26
C ASP A 77 -6.13 13.08 12.53
N SER A 78 -6.25 13.87 11.47
CA SER A 78 -6.71 15.26 11.55
C SER A 78 -8.08 15.39 12.21
N GLU A 79 -8.94 14.39 12.06
CA GLU A 79 -10.23 14.40 12.73
C GLU A 79 -10.08 14.11 14.23
N ALA A 80 -9.29 13.11 14.62
CA ALA A 80 -9.03 12.84 16.03
C ALA A 80 -8.39 14.05 16.73
N GLU A 81 -7.46 14.75 16.06
CA GLU A 81 -6.83 15.98 16.56
C GLU A 81 -7.81 17.12 16.82
N ARG A 82 -9.05 17.08 16.30
CA ARG A 82 -10.08 18.07 16.63
C ARG A 82 -10.77 17.81 17.96
N HIS A 83 -10.64 16.59 18.50
CA HIS A 83 -11.28 16.17 19.75
C HIS A 83 -10.34 16.35 20.94
N ALA A 84 -10.85 16.88 22.05
CA ALA A 84 -10.04 17.12 23.24
C ALA A 84 -9.45 15.82 23.82
N GLU A 85 -10.17 14.71 23.67
CA GLU A 85 -9.78 13.37 24.12
C GLU A 85 -8.47 12.91 23.48
N TYR A 86 -8.19 13.33 22.26
CA TYR A 86 -6.91 13.05 21.60
C TYR A 86 -5.73 13.59 22.41
N TYR A 87 -5.92 14.69 23.15
CA TYR A 87 -4.86 15.31 23.95
C TYR A 87 -4.75 14.76 25.37
N TYR A 88 -5.51 13.73 25.74
CA TYR A 88 -5.39 13.04 27.03
C TYR A 88 -4.42 11.86 27.01
N GLN A 89 -3.63 11.72 25.94
CA GLN A 89 -2.67 10.63 25.80
C GLN A 89 -1.40 10.89 26.64
N PRO A 90 -0.74 9.86 27.21
CA PRO A 90 0.43 10.02 28.09
C PRO A 90 1.58 10.84 27.47
N GLN A 91 1.82 10.66 26.17
CA GLN A 91 2.84 11.33 25.37
C GLN A 91 2.63 12.85 25.23
N ILE A 92 1.42 13.36 25.46
CA ILE A 92 1.11 14.78 25.26
C ILE A 92 1.89 15.66 26.26
N MET A 93 2.09 15.17 27.48
CA MET A 93 2.90 15.87 28.48
C MET A 93 4.35 16.04 28.02
N GLU A 94 4.98 14.96 27.56
CA GLU A 94 6.34 15.01 27.02
C GLU A 94 6.43 15.91 25.79
N GLY A 95 5.47 15.80 24.86
CA GLY A 95 5.38 16.66 23.68
C GLY A 95 5.28 18.14 24.05
N THR A 96 4.52 18.47 25.09
CA THR A 96 4.39 19.84 25.60
C THR A 96 5.73 20.36 26.15
N PHE A 97 6.46 19.56 26.92
CA PHE A 97 7.78 19.95 27.42
C PHE A 97 8.78 20.18 26.28
N ARG A 98 8.84 19.27 25.31
CA ARG A 98 9.70 19.40 24.12
C ARG A 98 9.38 20.67 23.34
N TYR A 99 8.09 20.95 23.13
CA TYR A 99 7.63 22.15 22.46
C TYR A 99 8.06 23.43 23.20
N ILE A 100 7.81 23.51 24.51
CA ILE A 100 8.18 24.67 25.33
C ILE A 100 9.68 24.89 25.29
N TYR A 101 10.48 23.85 25.49
CA TYR A 101 11.94 23.94 25.42
C TYR A 101 12.41 24.50 24.08
N HIS A 102 11.90 23.96 22.96
CA HIS A 102 12.25 24.43 21.63
C HIS A 102 11.84 25.90 21.42
N LYS A 103 10.65 26.29 21.88
CA LYS A 103 10.18 27.68 21.79
C LYS A 103 11.05 28.66 22.59
N VAL A 104 11.52 28.28 23.76
CA VAL A 104 12.44 29.11 24.56
C VAL A 104 13.77 29.30 23.82
N GLN A 105 14.35 28.24 23.27
CA GLN A 105 15.60 28.35 22.50
C GLN A 105 15.42 29.21 21.24
N GLN A 106 14.30 29.05 20.52
CA GLN A 106 13.96 29.90 19.37
C GLN A 106 13.93 31.38 19.75
N LYS A 107 13.21 31.73 20.83
CA LYS A 107 13.10 33.12 21.30
C LYS A 107 14.44 33.68 21.76
N ARG A 108 15.27 32.87 22.40
CA ARG A 108 16.63 33.25 22.77
C ARG A 108 17.48 33.58 21.54
N ALA A 109 17.45 32.73 20.51
CA ALA A 109 18.19 32.95 19.27
C ALA A 109 17.71 34.21 18.53
N GLU A 110 16.39 34.46 18.48
CA GLU A 110 15.82 35.68 17.91
C GLU A 110 16.32 36.94 18.66
N LEU A 111 16.40 36.89 19.99
CA LEU A 111 16.92 37.99 20.81
C LEU A 111 18.41 38.21 20.62
N GLU A 112 19.23 37.15 20.64
CA GLU A 112 20.68 37.22 20.41
C GLU A 112 20.97 37.81 19.02
N SER A 113 20.21 37.41 18.00
CA SER A 113 20.31 37.96 16.65
C SER A 113 19.92 39.44 16.58
N THR A 114 18.82 39.84 17.22
CA THR A 114 18.34 41.23 17.23
C THR A 114 19.29 42.17 17.99
N LEU A 115 19.90 41.67 19.07
CA LEU A 115 20.84 42.42 19.91
C LEU A 115 22.28 42.40 19.34
N GLY A 116 22.53 41.69 18.23
CA GLY A 116 23.86 41.59 17.61
C GLY A 116 24.88 40.81 18.43
N ILE A 117 24.43 40.01 19.41
CA ILE A 117 25.29 39.20 20.26
C ILE A 117 25.64 37.93 19.49
N LYS A 118 26.84 37.88 18.90
CA LYS A 118 27.40 36.62 18.39
C LYS A 118 28.12 35.92 19.54
N ASN A 119 27.75 34.67 19.80
CA ASN A 119 28.54 33.82 20.69
C ASN A 119 29.90 33.59 20.02
N ASN A 120 30.99 34.02 20.69
CA ASN A 120 32.37 33.68 20.32
C ASN A 120 32.65 32.20 20.59
#